data_AF-A0AAF0EM01-F1
#
_entry.id   AF-A0AAF0EM01-F1
#
_cell.length_a   1.000
_cell.length_b   1.000
_cell.length_c   1.000
_cell.angle_alpha   90.00
_cell.angle_beta   90.00
_cell.angle_gamma   90.00
#
_symmetry.space_group_name_H-M   'P 1'
#
loop_
_entity.id
_entity.type
_entity.pdbx_description
1 polymer ?
#
loop_
_entity_poly.entity_id
_entity_poly.type
_entity_poly.pdbx_seq_one_letter_code
_entity_poly.pdbx_strand_id
1 'polypeptide(L)'
;MASEALPDVSDNLDPTRMYLGIDLTPATAGYKPGEKKSLQEYAMLDAQDESLRRWKESLGITSDSAGAVRPDSPKLTIHSLMLESQQLPGGGVGIQLDQPGELEKLAKSPLQITEGIEYSVVIKFSVGCEVLSGLKYLQVVKRAGVPVDRIEEMIGSFPPRAEPYVKRFAPSIAPSGFLARSGTNSVRTRIVDDDGSVFADFSWAFKLVKA
;
A
#
# COMPACT_ATOMS: atom_id res chain seq x y z
N MET A 1 -41.89 25.07 7.76
CA MET A 1 -42.11 23.74 7.14
C MET A 1 -41.31 23.71 5.86
N ALA A 2 -40.02 23.37 5.92
CA ALA A 2 -39.18 23.18 4.73
C ALA A 2 -38.95 21.68 4.59
N SER A 3 -39.37 21.12 3.46
CA SER A 3 -39.24 19.70 3.12
C SER A 3 -37.81 19.40 2.68
N GLU A 4 -37.12 18.53 3.41
CA GLU A 4 -35.91 17.86 2.93
C GLU A 4 -36.25 16.93 1.78
N ALA A 5 -35.62 17.14 0.62
CA ALA A 5 -35.63 16.17 -0.47
C ALA A 5 -34.54 15.12 -0.20
N LEU A 6 -34.95 13.85 -0.15
CA LEU A 6 -34.04 12.70 -0.06
C LEU A 6 -33.23 12.58 -1.35
N PRO A 7 -31.92 12.29 -1.31
CA PRO A 7 -31.11 12.10 -2.51
C PRO A 7 -31.49 10.80 -3.25
N ASP A 8 -31.50 10.94 -4.58
CA ASP A 8 -31.89 9.94 -5.58
C ASP A 8 -30.98 8.69 -5.55
N VAL A 9 -31.60 7.51 -5.49
CA VAL A 9 -30.95 6.20 -5.38
C VAL A 9 -30.94 5.53 -6.76
N SER A 10 -30.34 6.17 -7.76
CA SER A 10 -30.29 5.61 -9.12
C SER A 10 -28.88 5.32 -9.66
N ASP A 11 -27.81 5.75 -8.99
CA ASP A 11 -26.43 5.62 -9.50
C ASP A 11 -25.68 4.34 -9.07
N ASN A 12 -26.38 3.30 -8.61
CA ASN A 12 -25.78 2.09 -8.03
C ASN A 12 -26.09 0.78 -8.76
N LEU A 13 -26.25 0.79 -10.08
CA LEU A 13 -26.49 -0.42 -10.86
C LEU A 13 -25.41 -0.65 -11.93
N ASP A 14 -24.16 -0.80 -11.47
CA ASP A 14 -23.16 -1.56 -12.23
C ASP A 14 -23.27 -3.05 -11.83
N PRO A 15 -23.67 -3.96 -12.74
CA PRO A 15 -23.85 -5.38 -12.45
C PRO A 15 -22.57 -6.10 -12.02
N THR A 16 -21.39 -5.47 -12.19
CA THR A 16 -20.11 -5.98 -11.70
C THR A 16 -19.93 -5.76 -10.19
N ARG A 17 -20.68 -4.84 -9.56
CA ARG A 17 -20.65 -4.56 -8.11
C ARG A 17 -21.32 -5.65 -7.26
N MET A 18 -22.27 -6.40 -7.81
CA MET A 18 -23.10 -7.34 -7.04
C MET A 18 -22.43 -8.70 -6.77
N TYR A 19 -21.39 -9.10 -7.53
CA TYR A 19 -20.90 -10.48 -7.51
C TYR A 19 -19.78 -10.81 -6.51
N LEU A 20 -19.24 -9.84 -5.75
CA LEU A 20 -18.11 -10.09 -4.86
C LEU A 20 -18.19 -9.48 -3.45
N GLY A 21 -19.17 -8.62 -3.13
CA GLY A 21 -19.40 -8.13 -1.76
C GLY A 21 -18.20 -7.47 -1.06
N ILE A 22 -17.15 -7.08 -1.78
CA ILE A 22 -15.96 -6.44 -1.22
C ILE A 22 -15.88 -5.05 -1.84
N ASP A 23 -16.42 -4.08 -1.11
CA ASP A 23 -16.19 -2.68 -1.40
C ASP A 23 -14.74 -2.33 -1.01
N LEU A 24 -13.90 -2.10 -2.01
CA LEU A 24 -12.57 -1.52 -1.86
C LEU A 24 -12.62 -0.01 -2.16
N THR A 25 -13.71 0.68 -1.83
CA THR A 25 -13.71 2.15 -1.86
C THR A 25 -12.78 2.68 -0.76
N PRO A 26 -11.73 3.45 -1.09
CA PRO A 26 -10.77 3.97 -0.14
C PRO A 26 -11.31 5.22 0.58
N ALA A 27 -12.58 5.27 0.96
CA ALA A 27 -13.12 6.45 1.64
C ALA A 27 -12.86 6.34 3.15
N THR A 28 -11.87 7.07 3.66
CA THR A 28 -11.73 7.28 5.11
C THR A 28 -12.94 8.08 5.57
N ALA A 29 -13.77 7.52 6.45
CA ALA A 29 -15.04 8.12 6.86
C ALA A 29 -14.88 9.58 7.33
N GLY A 30 -15.50 10.52 6.62
CA GLY A 30 -15.50 11.95 6.94
C GLY A 30 -14.30 12.76 6.45
N TYR A 31 -13.25 12.12 5.89
CA TYR A 31 -12.12 12.83 5.27
C TYR A 31 -12.48 13.26 3.85
N LYS A 32 -12.16 14.53 3.52
CA LYS A 32 -12.27 15.06 2.16
C LYS A 32 -10.86 15.33 1.64
N PRO A 33 -10.40 14.62 0.61
CA PRO A 33 -9.11 14.88 -0.01
C PRO A 33 -8.99 16.35 -0.45
N GLY A 34 -7.83 16.95 -0.21
CA GLY A 34 -7.54 18.31 -0.64
C GLY A 34 -7.31 18.41 -2.15
N GLU A 35 -7.21 19.65 -2.65
CA GLU A 35 -6.84 19.90 -4.04
C GLU A 35 -5.41 19.42 -4.33
N LYS A 36 -5.22 18.67 -5.43
CA LYS A 36 -3.90 18.26 -5.88
C LYS A 36 -3.09 19.49 -6.31
N LYS A 37 -1.87 19.58 -5.81
CA LYS A 37 -0.87 20.56 -6.26
C LYS A 37 0.38 19.82 -6.68
N SER A 38 1.01 20.29 -7.74
CA SER A 38 2.31 19.82 -8.21
C SER A 38 3.42 20.24 -7.24
N LEU A 39 4.58 19.59 -7.35
CA LEU A 39 5.78 19.99 -6.59
C LEU A 39 6.17 21.46 -6.84
N GLN A 40 6.04 21.93 -8.08
CA GLN A 40 6.38 23.29 -8.47
C GLN A 40 5.43 24.30 -7.81
N GLU A 41 4.12 24.01 -7.82
CA GLU A 41 3.14 24.84 -7.13
C GLU A 41 3.39 24.85 -5.61
N TYR A 42 3.71 23.70 -5.01
CA TYR A 42 4.06 23.66 -3.59
C TYR A 42 5.34 24.45 -3.26
N ALA A 43 6.35 24.41 -4.11
CA ALA A 43 7.60 25.14 -3.93
C ALA A 43 7.41 26.67 -4.08
N MET A 44 6.51 27.10 -4.96
CA MET A 44 6.22 28.53 -5.19
C MET A 44 5.26 29.13 -4.15
N LEU A 45 4.41 28.32 -3.53
CA LEU A 45 3.48 28.80 -2.51
C LEU A 45 4.28 29.36 -1.32
N ASP A 46 3.98 30.59 -0.91
CA ASP A 46 4.63 31.25 0.24
C ASP A 46 6.17 31.34 0.15
N ALA A 47 6.73 31.43 -1.06
CA ALA A 47 8.19 31.44 -1.27
C ALA A 47 8.93 32.61 -0.57
N GLN A 48 8.20 33.62 -0.10
CA GLN A 48 8.77 34.74 0.65
C GLN A 48 8.89 34.45 2.16
N ASP A 49 8.27 33.38 2.66
CA ASP A 49 8.33 32.98 4.06
C ASP A 49 9.48 31.99 4.28
N GLU A 50 10.51 32.44 5.01
CA GLU A 50 11.70 31.65 5.31
C GLU A 50 11.36 30.38 6.13
N SER A 51 10.38 30.46 7.04
CA SER A 51 10.01 29.34 7.90
C SER A 51 9.28 28.25 7.11
N LEU A 52 8.35 28.64 6.23
CA LEU A 52 7.64 27.71 5.37
C LEU A 52 8.55 27.11 4.31
N ARG A 53 9.51 27.87 3.80
CA ARG A 53 10.55 27.34 2.90
C ARG A 53 11.40 26.27 3.57
N ARG A 54 11.97 26.56 4.75
CA ARG A 54 12.76 25.55 5.49
C ARG A 54 11.94 24.31 5.84
N TRP A 55 10.66 24.50 6.19
CA TRP A 55 9.76 23.39 6.44
C TRP A 55 9.54 22.53 5.18
N LYS A 56 9.28 23.13 4.01
CA LYS A 56 9.14 22.41 2.72
C LYS A 56 10.43 21.72 2.30
N GLU A 57 11.57 22.38 2.49
CA GLU A 57 12.90 21.79 2.27
C GLU A 57 13.11 20.55 3.15
N SER A 58 12.70 20.60 4.43
CA SER A 58 12.78 19.44 5.34
C SER A 58 11.90 18.28 4.91
N LEU A 59 10.82 18.56 4.17
CA LEU A 59 9.95 17.56 3.57
C LEU A 59 10.46 17.06 2.21
N GLY A 60 11.56 17.60 1.67
CA GLY A 60 11.99 17.26 0.31
C GLY A 60 11.06 17.81 -0.77
N ILE A 61 10.41 18.94 -0.50
CA ILE A 61 9.60 19.69 -1.47
C ILE A 61 10.38 20.96 -1.84
N THR A 62 11.30 20.79 -2.77
CA THR A 62 12.14 21.86 -3.31
C THR A 62 11.99 21.92 -4.82
N SER A 63 12.32 23.08 -5.42
CA SER A 63 12.38 23.24 -6.87
C SER A 63 13.31 22.23 -7.56
N ASP A 64 14.31 21.70 -6.83
CA ASP A 64 15.28 20.71 -7.29
C ASP A 64 14.95 19.27 -6.88
N SER A 65 13.84 19.02 -6.18
CA SER A 65 13.45 17.66 -5.75
C SER A 65 13.16 16.74 -6.93
N ALA A 66 12.74 17.33 -8.07
CA ALA A 66 12.64 16.64 -9.36
C ALA A 66 14.01 16.36 -10.02
N GLY A 67 15.11 16.95 -9.53
CA GLY A 67 16.47 16.73 -10.03
C GLY A 67 17.17 15.53 -9.40
N ALA A 68 16.76 15.12 -8.19
CA ALA A 68 17.28 13.93 -7.50
C ALA A 68 16.70 12.62 -8.07
N VAL A 69 15.59 12.70 -8.80
CA VAL A 69 14.89 11.56 -9.38
C VAL A 69 14.73 11.78 -10.88
N ARG A 70 14.94 10.72 -11.68
CA ARG A 70 14.92 10.83 -13.14
C ARG A 70 13.52 11.26 -13.63
N PRO A 71 13.36 12.20 -14.58
CA PRO A 71 12.04 12.71 -15.00
C PRO A 71 11.07 11.63 -15.52
N ASP A 72 11.60 10.50 -15.99
CA ASP A 72 10.88 9.33 -16.49
C ASP A 72 10.63 8.26 -15.41
N SER A 73 10.94 8.55 -14.14
CA SER A 73 10.76 7.59 -13.06
C SER A 73 9.27 7.31 -12.80
N PRO A 74 8.88 6.05 -12.53
CA PRO A 74 7.53 5.71 -12.14
C PRO A 74 7.08 6.50 -10.90
N LYS A 75 5.78 6.81 -10.82
CA LYS A 75 5.17 7.48 -9.65
C LYS A 75 5.51 6.74 -8.36
N LEU A 76 5.31 5.41 -8.37
CA LEU A 76 5.64 4.50 -7.28
C LEU A 76 6.34 3.27 -7.85
N THR A 77 7.41 2.85 -7.20
CA THR A 77 8.05 1.54 -7.43
C THR A 77 8.14 0.80 -6.12
N ILE A 78 7.54 -0.39 -6.02
CA ILE A 78 7.72 -1.25 -4.85
C ILE A 78 8.95 -2.12 -5.07
N HIS A 79 9.88 -2.09 -4.13
CA HIS A 79 11.11 -2.88 -4.17
C HIS A 79 10.95 -4.20 -3.45
N SER A 80 10.33 -4.20 -2.26
CA SER A 80 10.14 -5.43 -1.49
C SER A 80 8.96 -5.38 -0.53
N LEU A 81 8.44 -6.57 -0.22
CA LEU A 81 7.44 -6.85 0.80
C LEU A 81 7.99 -7.93 1.73
N MET A 82 8.34 -7.58 2.96
CA MET A 82 8.95 -8.47 3.94
C MET A 82 8.05 -8.69 5.15
N LEU A 83 8.01 -9.91 5.66
CA LEU A 83 7.56 -10.24 7.00
C LEU A 83 8.81 -10.34 7.89
N GLU A 84 9.02 -9.34 8.74
CA GLU A 84 10.15 -9.31 9.65
C GLU A 84 9.75 -9.80 11.03
N SER A 85 10.59 -10.65 11.62
CA SER A 85 10.40 -11.19 12.96
C SER A 85 11.75 -11.56 13.56
N GLN A 86 11.94 -11.25 14.84
CA GLN A 86 13.12 -11.69 15.59
C GLN A 86 13.11 -13.20 15.84
N GLN A 87 11.97 -13.87 15.63
CA GLN A 87 11.83 -15.32 15.79
C GLN A 87 12.29 -16.10 14.56
N LEU A 88 12.64 -15.42 13.46
CA LEU A 88 13.14 -16.04 12.24
C LEU A 88 14.68 -15.96 12.19
N PRO A 89 15.38 -17.03 11.75
CA PRO A 89 16.85 -17.10 11.75
C PRO A 89 17.52 -16.07 10.82
N GLY A 90 16.78 -15.50 9.85
CA GLY A 90 17.24 -14.42 8.97
C GLY A 90 16.62 -13.05 9.27
N GLY A 91 15.90 -12.90 10.38
CA GLY A 91 15.19 -11.66 10.74
C GLY A 91 13.93 -11.38 9.92
N GLY A 92 13.71 -12.10 8.82
CA GLY A 92 12.50 -11.98 8.02
C GLY A 92 12.45 -12.90 6.82
N VAL A 93 11.29 -12.94 6.18
CA VAL A 93 11.01 -13.68 4.93
C VAL A 93 10.09 -12.83 4.07
N GLY A 94 10.22 -12.86 2.75
CA GLY A 94 9.39 -12.00 1.91
C GLY A 94 9.69 -12.08 0.42
N ILE A 95 9.29 -11.04 -0.29
CA ILE A 95 9.25 -10.95 -1.74
C ILE A 95 10.12 -9.77 -2.17
N GLN A 96 11.06 -10.02 -3.09
CA GLN A 96 11.83 -8.98 -3.77
C GLN A 96 11.12 -8.67 -5.10
N LEU A 97 10.37 -7.58 -5.13
CA LEU A 97 9.53 -7.19 -6.27
C LEU A 97 10.32 -6.48 -7.38
N ASP A 98 11.54 -6.05 -7.08
CA ASP A 98 12.52 -5.55 -8.05
C ASP A 98 13.22 -6.67 -8.84
N GLN A 99 13.10 -7.93 -8.41
CA GLN A 99 13.69 -9.07 -9.08
C GLN A 99 12.76 -9.63 -10.18
N PRO A 100 13.21 -9.69 -11.44
CA PRO A 100 12.41 -10.26 -12.52
C PRO A 100 12.05 -11.73 -12.25
N GLY A 101 10.79 -12.10 -12.43
CA GLY A 101 10.33 -13.49 -12.30
C GLY A 101 9.97 -13.92 -10.86
N GLU A 102 10.13 -13.06 -9.85
CA GLU A 102 9.90 -13.46 -8.45
C GLU A 102 8.43 -13.76 -8.17
N LEU A 103 7.49 -13.01 -8.76
CA LEU A 103 6.06 -13.25 -8.61
C LEU A 103 5.62 -14.57 -9.29
N GLU A 104 6.15 -14.86 -10.47
CA GLU A 104 5.89 -16.10 -11.21
C GLU A 104 6.44 -17.31 -10.45
N LYS A 105 7.59 -17.15 -9.80
CA LYS A 105 8.18 -18.15 -8.92
C LYS A 105 7.29 -18.38 -7.71
N LEU A 106 6.78 -17.34 -7.06
CA LEU A 106 5.88 -17.47 -5.90
C LEU A 106 4.53 -18.08 -6.24
N ALA A 107 4.04 -17.89 -7.47
CA ALA A 107 2.85 -18.57 -7.96
C ALA A 107 3.05 -20.10 -8.04
N LYS A 108 4.27 -20.57 -8.35
CA LYS A 108 4.62 -22.00 -8.42
C LYS A 108 5.06 -22.57 -7.07
N SER A 109 5.83 -21.79 -6.32
CA SER A 109 6.40 -22.16 -5.02
C SER A 109 6.02 -21.09 -3.99
N PRO A 110 4.87 -21.27 -3.29
CA PRO A 110 4.40 -20.32 -2.29
C PRO A 110 5.45 -20.04 -1.20
N LEU A 111 5.46 -18.80 -0.71
CA LEU A 111 6.29 -18.38 0.40
C LEU A 111 5.97 -19.22 1.65
N GLN A 112 6.98 -19.65 2.39
CA GLN A 112 6.79 -20.35 3.66
C GLN A 112 6.82 -19.34 4.80
N ILE A 113 5.74 -19.27 5.57
CA ILE A 113 5.61 -18.38 6.73
C ILE A 113 5.45 -19.26 7.97
N THR A 114 6.29 -19.06 8.97
CA THR A 114 6.19 -19.79 10.24
C THR A 114 4.91 -19.37 10.97
N GLU A 115 4.12 -20.34 11.42
CA GLU A 115 2.88 -20.07 12.16
C GLU A 115 3.15 -19.60 13.59
N GLY A 116 2.24 -18.80 14.15
CA GLY A 116 2.28 -18.41 15.57
C GLY A 116 3.38 -17.43 15.95
N ILE A 117 4.21 -16.98 15.00
CA ILE A 117 5.21 -15.95 15.26
C ILE A 117 4.57 -14.56 15.23
N GLU A 118 5.12 -13.64 16.01
CA GLU A 118 4.87 -12.22 15.84
C GLU A 118 5.74 -11.70 14.69
N TYR A 119 5.15 -10.93 13.77
CA TYR A 119 5.84 -10.33 12.64
C TYR A 119 5.34 -8.91 12.36
N SER A 120 6.18 -8.10 11.74
CA SER A 120 5.78 -6.84 11.11
C SER A 120 5.87 -6.97 9.60
N VAL A 121 4.84 -6.51 8.88
CA VAL A 121 4.97 -6.31 7.43
C VAL A 121 5.83 -5.06 7.22
N VAL A 122 6.78 -5.13 6.29
CA VAL A 122 7.67 -4.05 5.92
C VAL A 122 7.65 -3.90 4.41
N ILE A 123 7.31 -2.71 3.91
CA ILE A 123 7.33 -2.39 2.48
C ILE A 123 8.43 -1.38 2.24
N LYS A 124 9.28 -1.68 1.26
CA LYS A 124 10.29 -0.76 0.73
C LYS A 124 9.85 -0.28 -0.65
N PHE A 125 9.81 1.04 -0.87
CA PHE A 125 9.33 1.62 -2.12
C PHE A 125 10.02 2.95 -2.43
N SER A 126 10.02 3.37 -3.69
CA SER A 126 10.49 4.69 -4.13
C SER A 126 9.33 5.50 -4.70
N VAL A 127 9.41 6.81 -4.53
CA VAL A 127 8.46 7.79 -5.08
C VAL A 127 9.20 8.69 -6.06
N GLY A 128 8.64 8.80 -7.26
CA GLY A 128 9.36 9.31 -8.42
C GLY A 128 9.11 10.76 -8.76
N CYS A 129 8.03 11.03 -9.50
CA CYS A 129 7.84 12.28 -10.23
C CYS A 129 6.96 13.31 -9.51
N GLU A 130 6.17 12.90 -8.52
CA GLU A 130 5.24 13.79 -7.82
C GLU A 130 4.99 13.33 -6.37
N VAL A 131 4.41 14.22 -5.56
CA VAL A 131 3.97 13.89 -4.21
C VAL A 131 2.78 12.93 -4.28
N LEU A 132 2.94 11.74 -3.72
CA LEU A 132 1.85 10.79 -3.55
C LEU A 132 1.18 11.05 -2.21
N SER A 133 -0.10 11.42 -2.23
CA SER A 133 -0.84 11.76 -1.02
C SER A 133 -1.83 10.66 -0.68
N GLY A 134 -1.95 10.34 0.61
CA GLY A 134 -2.99 9.41 1.07
C GLY A 134 -2.80 7.97 0.59
N LEU A 135 -1.56 7.50 0.46
CA LEU A 135 -1.30 6.12 0.06
C LEU A 135 -1.86 5.14 1.09
N LYS A 136 -2.57 4.13 0.62
CA LYS A 136 -3.18 3.05 1.39
C LYS A 136 -2.67 1.70 0.92
N TYR A 137 -2.36 0.85 1.89
CA TYR A 137 -2.06 -0.56 1.70
C TYR A 137 -3.34 -1.36 1.80
N LEU A 138 -3.64 -2.16 0.78
CA LEU A 138 -4.76 -3.08 0.76
C LEU A 138 -4.23 -4.49 0.54
N GLN A 139 -4.63 -5.42 1.41
CA GLN A 139 -4.31 -6.83 1.26
C GLN A 139 -5.57 -7.66 1.49
N VAL A 140 -5.81 -8.62 0.60
CA VAL A 140 -6.85 -9.64 0.78
C VAL A 140 -6.21 -11.00 0.69
N VAL A 141 -6.38 -11.80 1.75
CA VAL A 141 -5.95 -13.18 1.81
C VAL A 141 -7.16 -14.07 1.56
N LYS A 142 -7.01 -15.01 0.63
CA LYS A 142 -8.03 -16.00 0.29
C LYS A 142 -7.49 -17.41 0.52
N ARG A 143 -8.37 -18.29 0.97
CA ARG A 143 -8.13 -19.73 1.06
C ARG A 143 -9.20 -20.46 0.25
N ALA A 144 -8.78 -21.29 -0.69
CA ALA A 144 -9.68 -21.99 -1.62
C ALA A 144 -10.69 -21.03 -2.30
N GLY A 145 -10.24 -19.81 -2.65
CA GLY A 145 -11.09 -18.77 -3.27
C GLY A 145 -11.92 -17.95 -2.29
N VAL A 146 -12.07 -18.37 -1.04
CA VAL A 146 -12.85 -17.67 0.00
C VAL A 146 -11.95 -16.68 0.74
N PRO A 147 -12.34 -15.39 0.88
CA PRO A 147 -11.63 -14.43 1.72
C PRO A 147 -11.57 -14.89 3.18
N VAL A 148 -10.38 -14.86 3.78
CA VAL A 148 -10.16 -15.27 5.17
C VAL A 148 -9.50 -14.19 6.01
N ASP A 149 -8.86 -13.21 5.39
CA ASP A 149 -8.24 -12.07 6.07
C ASP A 149 -8.18 -10.86 5.14
N ARG A 150 -8.24 -9.65 5.72
CA ARG A 150 -8.16 -8.37 5.02
C ARG A 150 -7.39 -7.38 5.87
N ILE A 151 -6.43 -6.70 5.25
CA ILE A 151 -5.74 -5.56 5.84
C ILE A 151 -6.01 -4.33 4.97
N GLU A 152 -6.40 -3.24 5.60
CA GLU A 152 -6.47 -1.92 5.00
C GLU A 152 -5.77 -0.94 5.94
N GLU A 153 -4.67 -0.34 5.50
CA GLU A 153 -3.88 0.54 6.35
C GLU A 153 -3.39 1.78 5.60
N MET A 154 -3.60 2.94 6.22
CA MET A 154 -3.05 4.21 5.72
C MET A 154 -1.52 4.21 5.88
N ILE A 155 -0.81 4.29 4.77
CA ILE A 155 0.65 4.34 4.73
C ILE A 155 1.09 5.79 4.99
N GLY A 156 0.49 6.76 4.29
CA GLY A 156 0.74 8.21 4.44
C GLY A 156 0.97 8.94 3.10
N SER A 157 1.55 10.13 3.19
CA SER A 157 1.92 10.95 2.02
C SER A 157 3.43 11.03 1.88
N PHE A 158 3.92 10.89 0.65
CA PHE A 158 5.33 10.73 0.35
C PHE A 158 5.74 11.62 -0.82
N PRO A 159 6.66 12.57 -0.61
CA PRO A 159 7.27 13.32 -1.69
C PRO A 159 8.30 12.48 -2.44
N PRO A 160 8.71 12.88 -3.66
CA PRO A 160 9.86 12.31 -4.32
C PRO A 160 11.16 12.47 -3.55
N ARG A 161 11.99 11.43 -3.58
CA ARG A 161 13.38 11.49 -3.11
C ARG A 161 14.22 10.37 -3.72
N ALA A 162 15.54 10.50 -3.66
CA ALA A 162 16.47 9.50 -4.18
C ALA A 162 16.44 8.19 -3.37
N GLU A 163 16.41 8.27 -2.03
CA GLU A 163 16.44 7.09 -1.17
C GLU A 163 15.06 6.41 -1.05
N PRO A 164 14.98 5.08 -1.08
CA PRO A 164 13.72 4.39 -0.84
C PRO A 164 13.10 4.69 0.53
N TYR A 165 11.79 4.77 0.60
CA TYR A 165 11.00 4.76 1.83
C TYR A 165 10.88 3.34 2.37
N VAL A 166 10.75 3.25 3.70
CA VAL A 166 10.46 2.01 4.42
C VAL A 166 9.27 2.27 5.33
N LYS A 167 8.15 1.60 5.08
CA LYS A 167 7.01 1.56 5.98
C LYS A 167 7.03 0.23 6.72
N ARG A 168 7.01 0.29 8.05
CA ARG A 168 6.75 -0.84 8.93
C ARG A 168 5.33 -0.71 9.48
N PHE A 169 4.55 -1.77 9.33
CA PHE A 169 3.22 -1.87 9.91
C PHE A 169 3.27 -2.37 11.35
N ALA A 170 2.18 -2.19 12.09
CA ALA A 170 2.10 -2.69 13.46
C ALA A 170 2.34 -4.21 13.51
N PRO A 171 3.03 -4.73 14.55
CA PRO A 171 3.21 -6.16 14.72
C PRO A 171 1.87 -6.90 14.77
N SER A 172 1.84 -8.10 14.19
CA SER A 172 0.69 -8.99 14.21
C SER A 172 1.16 -10.44 14.37
N ILE A 173 0.27 -11.33 14.79
CA ILE A 173 0.58 -12.74 15.03
C ILE A 173 0.12 -13.58 13.85
N ALA A 174 1.02 -14.40 13.29
CA ALA A 174 0.69 -15.33 12.23
C ALA A 174 -0.31 -16.38 12.73
N PRO A 175 -1.42 -16.64 12.02
CA PRO A 175 -2.40 -17.62 12.45
C PRO A 175 -1.77 -19.02 12.55
N SER A 176 -2.25 -19.81 13.49
CA SER A 176 -1.69 -21.14 13.78
C SER A 176 -2.76 -22.23 13.85
N GLY A 177 -2.31 -23.48 13.80
CA GLY A 177 -3.15 -24.66 13.95
C GLY A 177 -3.35 -25.43 12.65
N PHE A 178 -3.89 -26.65 12.76
CA PHE A 178 -3.98 -27.59 11.63
C PHE A 178 -4.75 -27.01 10.45
N LEU A 179 -5.89 -26.36 10.71
CA LEU A 179 -6.71 -25.71 9.67
C LEU A 179 -5.99 -24.52 9.03
N ALA A 180 -5.17 -23.78 9.77
CA ALA A 180 -4.36 -22.70 9.23
C ALA A 180 -3.34 -23.22 8.20
N ARG A 181 -2.78 -24.40 8.45
CA ARG A 181 -1.76 -25.04 7.61
C ARG A 181 -2.31 -25.89 6.47
N SER A 182 -3.60 -26.22 6.44
CA SER A 182 -4.16 -27.23 5.54
C SER A 182 -4.33 -26.78 4.08
N GLY A 183 -3.54 -25.81 3.61
CA GLY A 183 -3.61 -25.35 2.22
C GLY A 183 -2.70 -24.16 1.92
N THR A 184 -2.79 -23.71 0.67
CA THR A 184 -2.14 -22.48 0.20
C THR A 184 -3.10 -21.31 0.38
N ASN A 185 -2.58 -20.19 0.86
CA ASN A 185 -3.28 -18.91 0.88
C ASN A 185 -2.85 -18.10 -0.35
N SER A 186 -3.81 -17.63 -1.14
CA SER A 186 -3.55 -16.64 -2.18
C SER A 186 -3.76 -15.25 -1.62
N VAL A 187 -2.88 -14.34 -1.98
CA VAL A 187 -2.89 -12.96 -1.50
C VAL A 187 -2.93 -12.05 -2.70
N ARG A 188 -3.80 -11.04 -2.66
CA ARG A 188 -3.74 -9.90 -3.56
C ARG A 188 -3.37 -8.66 -2.75
N THR A 189 -2.31 -8.01 -3.15
CA THR A 189 -1.81 -6.78 -2.55
C THR A 189 -2.02 -5.62 -3.53
N ARG A 190 -2.54 -4.51 -3.03
CA ARG A 190 -2.75 -3.29 -3.81
C ARG A 190 -2.25 -2.07 -3.03
N ILE A 191 -1.62 -1.12 -3.71
CA ILE A 191 -1.35 0.22 -3.17
C ILE A 191 -2.17 1.21 -3.97
N VAL A 192 -2.98 2.00 -3.26
CA VAL A 192 -3.88 3.00 -3.84
C VAL A 192 -3.72 4.36 -3.15
N ASP A 193 -4.16 5.45 -3.75
CA ASP A 193 -4.33 6.74 -3.06
C ASP A 193 -5.80 7.01 -2.68
N ASP A 194 -6.04 8.13 -2.02
CA ASP A 194 -7.37 8.62 -1.66
C ASP A 194 -8.25 8.98 -2.89
N ASP A 195 -7.65 9.15 -4.08
CA ASP A 195 -8.36 9.40 -5.33
C ASP A 195 -8.72 8.10 -6.08
N GLY A 196 -8.33 6.94 -5.53
CA GLY A 196 -8.57 5.63 -6.12
C GLY A 196 -7.58 5.24 -7.22
N SER A 197 -6.52 6.02 -7.43
CA SER A 197 -5.43 5.65 -8.34
C SER A 197 -4.74 4.39 -7.83
N VAL A 198 -4.53 3.42 -8.70
CA VAL A 198 -3.83 2.18 -8.36
C VAL A 198 -2.37 2.29 -8.77
N PHE A 199 -1.46 2.24 -7.80
CA PHE A 199 -0.02 2.35 -8.03
C PHE A 199 0.67 0.99 -8.12
N ALA A 200 0.12 -0.02 -7.45
CA ALA A 200 0.58 -1.39 -7.55
C ALA A 200 -0.59 -2.34 -7.34
N ASP A 201 -0.61 -3.44 -8.10
CA ASP A 201 -1.56 -4.53 -7.94
C ASP A 201 -0.87 -5.83 -8.35
N PHE A 202 -0.63 -6.70 -7.37
CA PHE A 202 0.04 -7.97 -7.61
C PHE A 202 -0.52 -9.07 -6.71
N SER A 203 -0.34 -10.30 -7.15
CA SER A 203 -0.78 -11.48 -6.41
C SER A 203 0.41 -12.37 -6.08
N TRP A 204 0.35 -12.99 -4.91
CA TRP A 204 1.35 -13.92 -4.43
C TRP A 204 0.67 -15.00 -3.58
N ALA A 205 1.44 -16.00 -3.14
CA ALA A 205 0.90 -17.10 -2.36
C ALA A 205 1.84 -17.46 -1.21
N PHE A 206 1.25 -17.94 -0.11
CA PHE A 206 2.01 -18.47 1.01
C PHE A 206 1.39 -19.72 1.63
N LYS A 207 2.20 -20.47 2.36
CA LYS A 207 1.81 -21.59 3.22
C LYS A 207 2.32 -21.35 4.62
N LEU A 208 1.50 -21.71 5.60
CA LEU A 208 1.90 -21.71 7.00
C LEU A 208 2.62 -23.01 7.32
N VAL A 209 3.81 -22.90 7.90
CA VAL A 209 4.65 -24.03 8.30
C VAL A 209 4.90 -23.99 9.80
N LYS A 210 5.21 -25.15 10.39
CA LYS A 210 5.69 -25.17 11.76
C LYS A 210 7.09 -24.54 11.82
N ALA A 211 7.38 -23.94 12.97
CA ALA A 211 8.74 -23.60 13.37
C ALA A 211 9.60 -24.87 13.46
#